data_AF-A7B0U6-F1
#
_entry.id   AF-A7B0U6-F1
#
_cell.length_a   1.000
_cell.length_b   1.000
_cell.length_c   1.000
_cell.angle_alpha   90.00
_cell.angle_beta   90.00
_cell.angle_gamma   90.00
#
_symmetry.space_group_name_H-M   'P 1'
#
loop_
_entity.id
_entity.type
_entity.pdbx_description
1 polymer ?
#
loop_
_entity_poly.entity_id
_entity_poly.type
_entity_poly.pdbx_seq_one_letter_code
_entity_poly.pdbx_strand_id
1 'polypeptide(L)'
;MEQKIKQTDIFIGKNIRKIRLSKGIHQTELVRMLQLQNINITRESLVKIERGIQHITASQLRGIRDCLNTTYDELLEPDETEKASM
;
A
#
# COMPACT_ATOMS: atom_id res chain seq x y z
N MET A 1 -12.09 17.28 -4.15
CA MET A 1 -12.59 15.95 -3.75
C MET A 1 -11.62 14.91 -4.30
N GLU A 2 -10.92 14.17 -3.44
CA GLU A 2 -10.06 13.08 -3.89
C GLU A 2 -10.92 11.86 -4.28
N GLN A 3 -10.75 11.37 -5.51
CA GLN A 3 -11.41 10.15 -5.96
C GLN A 3 -10.69 8.93 -5.40
N LYS A 4 -11.46 7.97 -4.88
CA LYS A 4 -10.95 6.67 -4.44
C LYS A 4 -10.69 5.81 -5.68
N ILE A 5 -9.53 5.15 -5.72
CA ILE A 5 -9.20 4.22 -6.80
C ILE A 5 -10.05 2.96 -6.61
N LYS A 6 -10.82 2.57 -7.63
CA LYS A 6 -11.51 1.27 -7.66
C LYS A 6 -10.45 0.17 -7.85
N GLN A 7 -10.10 -0.53 -6.78
CA GLN A 7 -9.30 -1.76 -6.85
C GLN A 7 -10.26 -2.91 -7.17
N THR A 8 -10.37 -3.30 -8.44
CA THR A 8 -11.18 -4.48 -8.80
C THR A 8 -10.33 -5.76 -8.77
N ASP A 9 -9.02 -5.71 -9.06
CA ASP A 9 -8.20 -6.93 -9.19
C ASP A 9 -6.73 -6.80 -8.72
N ILE A 10 -6.32 -5.67 -8.12
CA ILE A 10 -4.93 -5.46 -7.67
C ILE A 10 -4.86 -5.43 -6.15
N PHE A 11 -4.23 -6.44 -5.55
CA PHE A 11 -3.97 -6.53 -4.10
C PHE A 11 -2.78 -5.64 -3.68
N ILE A 12 -2.88 -4.34 -3.96
CA ILE A 12 -1.84 -3.33 -3.63
C ILE A 12 -1.41 -3.44 -2.16
N GLY A 13 -2.36 -3.70 -1.26
CA GLY A 13 -2.10 -3.90 0.16
C GLY A 13 -1.11 -5.02 0.47
N LYS A 14 -1.18 -6.13 -0.27
CA LYS A 14 -0.30 -7.28 -0.12
C LYS A 14 1.13 -6.93 -0.55
N ASN A 15 1.27 -6.21 -1.66
CA ASN A 15 2.56 -5.72 -2.17
C ASN A 15 3.21 -4.74 -1.20
N ILE A 16 2.43 -3.78 -0.68
CA ILE A 16 2.87 -2.85 0.38
C ILE A 16 3.43 -3.62 1.58
N ARG A 17 2.71 -4.65 2.05
CA ARG A 17 3.15 -5.48 3.17
C ARG A 17 4.45 -6.21 2.86
N LYS A 18 4.58 -6.81 1.67
CA LYS A 18 5.78 -7.52 1.22
C LYS A 18 7.01 -6.60 1.21
N ILE A 19 6.89 -5.44 0.59
CA ILE A 19 7.96 -4.43 0.49
C ILE A 19 8.31 -3.91 1.88
N ARG A 20 7.31 -3.58 2.71
CA ARG A 20 7.51 -3.10 4.07
C ARG A 20 8.31 -4.10 4.92
N LEU A 21 7.95 -5.39 4.86
CA LEU A 21 8.67 -6.45 5.57
C LEU A 21 10.09 -6.65 5.02
N SER A 22 10.26 -6.58 3.69
CA SER A 22 11.59 -6.66 3.06
C SER A 22 12.53 -5.53 3.50
N LYS A 23 11.98 -4.38 3.89
CA LYS A 23 12.75 -3.23 4.39
C LYS A 23 12.86 -3.18 5.92
N GLY A 24 12.27 -4.14 6.63
CA GLY A 24 12.29 -4.19 8.10
C GLY A 24 11.45 -3.09 8.77
N ILE A 25 10.56 -2.41 8.02
CA ILE A 25 9.80 -1.27 8.53
C ILE A 25 8.58 -1.78 9.31
N HIS A 26 8.37 -1.27 10.52
CA HIS A 26 7.19 -1.59 11.32
C HIS A 26 5.95 -0.80 10.86
N GLN A 27 4.75 -1.31 11.13
CA GLN A 27 3.51 -0.61 10.75
C GLN A 27 3.41 0.79 11.37
N THR A 28 3.75 0.91 12.66
CA THR A 28 3.74 2.19 13.37
C THR A 28 4.76 3.17 12.78
N GLU A 29 5.89 2.67 12.30
CA GLU A 29 6.93 3.47 11.68
C GLU A 29 6.47 4.01 10.33
N LEU A 30 5.91 3.16 9.46
CA LEU A 30 5.35 3.59 8.18
C LEU A 30 4.24 4.63 8.37
N VAL A 31 3.36 4.45 9.37
CA VAL A 31 2.31 5.43 9.70
C VAL A 31 2.92 6.78 10.07
N ARG A 32 3.95 6.81 10.92
CA ARG A 32 4.63 8.06 11.29
C ARG A 32 5.26 8.73 10.06
N MET A 33 5.93 7.97 9.20
CA MET A 33 6.53 8.51 7.96
C MET A 33 5.47 9.14 7.06
N LEU A 34 4.31 8.50 6.91
CA LEU A 34 3.18 9.01 6.12
C LEU A 34 2.60 10.30 6.74
N GLN A 35 2.44 10.33 8.06
CA GLN A 35 1.95 11.54 8.76
C GLN A 35 2.90 12.73 8.58
N LEU A 36 4.21 12.51 8.57
CA LEU A 36 5.21 13.55 8.29
C LEU A 36 5.10 14.09 6.85
N GLN A 37 4.60 13.30 5.92
CA GLN A 37 4.30 13.70 4.53
C GLN A 37 2.91 14.34 4.39
N ASN A 38 2.28 14.79 5.50
CA ASN A 38 0.91 15.31 5.54
C ASN A 38 -0.16 14.31 5.09
N ILE A 39 0.12 13.00 5.14
CA ILE A 39 -0.85 11.95 4.83
C ILE A 39 -1.46 11.45 6.13
N ASN A 40 -2.68 11.88 6.41
CA ASN A 40 -3.39 11.48 7.61
C ASN A 40 -3.87 10.03 7.51
N ILE A 41 -3.12 9.11 8.11
CA ILE A 41 -3.44 7.68 8.15
C ILE A 41 -3.25 7.14 9.57
N THR A 42 -4.09 6.19 9.97
CA THR A 42 -3.97 5.47 11.25
C THR A 42 -3.34 4.10 11.04
N ARG A 43 -2.76 3.53 12.10
CA ARG A 43 -2.26 2.15 12.09
C ARG A 43 -3.33 1.16 11.68
N GLU A 44 -4.56 1.31 12.19
CA GLU A 44 -5.69 0.46 11.81
C GLU A 44 -6.02 0.57 10.32
N SER A 45 -6.00 1.79 9.77
CA SER A 45 -6.20 1.99 8.33
C SER A 45 -5.12 1.29 7.51
N LEU A 46 -3.85 1.42 7.91
CA LEU A 46 -2.74 0.72 7.25
C LEU A 46 -2.93 -0.80 7.31
N VAL A 47 -3.31 -1.36 8.46
CA VAL A 47 -3.59 -2.81 8.60
C VAL A 47 -4.73 -3.26 7.69
N LYS A 48 -5.83 -2.48 7.61
CA LYS A 48 -6.96 -2.79 6.73
C LYS A 48 -6.57 -2.72 5.25
N ILE A 49 -5.73 -1.75 4.86
CA ILE A 49 -5.18 -1.65 3.51
C ILE A 49 -4.29 -2.87 3.22
N GLU A 50 -3.35 -3.21 4.11
CA GLU A 50 -2.47 -4.38 3.94
C GLU A 50 -3.24 -5.71 3.85
N ARG A 51 -4.44 -5.78 4.42
CA ARG A 51 -5.33 -6.94 4.34
C ARG A 51 -6.31 -6.90 3.16
N GLY A 52 -6.29 -5.85 2.34
CA GLY A 52 -7.23 -5.67 1.23
C GLY A 52 -8.67 -5.35 1.64
N ILE A 53 -8.90 -5.02 2.91
CA ILE A 53 -10.24 -4.70 3.46
C ILE A 53 -10.64 -3.26 3.11
N GLN A 54 -9.66 -2.35 3.08
CA GLN A 54 -9.89 -0.94 2.83
C GLN A 54 -9.11 -0.49 1.60
N HIS A 55 -9.78 0.26 0.72
CA HIS A 55 -9.16 0.87 -0.45
C HIS A 55 -8.20 2.00 -0.07
N ILE A 56 -7.11 2.10 -0.83
CA ILE A 56 -6.11 3.17 -0.70
C ILE A 56 -6.45 4.37 -1.58
N THR A 57 -6.18 5.59 -1.11
CA THR A 57 -6.29 6.81 -1.95
C THR A 57 -5.00 7.08 -2.73
N ALA A 58 -5.08 7.87 -3.80
CA ALA A 58 -3.91 8.23 -4.60
C ALA A 58 -2.81 8.91 -3.76
N SER A 59 -3.19 9.80 -2.84
CA SER A 59 -2.25 10.46 -1.92
C SER A 59 -1.56 9.47 -0.99
N GLN A 60 -2.31 8.51 -0.42
CA GLN A 60 -1.74 7.45 0.40
C GLN A 60 -0.80 6.55 -0.39
N LEU A 61 -1.17 6.17 -1.61
CA LEU A 61 -0.32 5.35 -2.48
C LEU A 61 1.00 6.05 -2.80
N ARG A 62 0.94 7.34 -3.14
CA ARG A 62 2.12 8.17 -3.39
C ARG A 62 3.01 8.25 -2.14
N GLY A 63 2.43 8.50 -0.98
CA GLY A 63 3.16 8.52 0.28
C GLY A 63 3.84 7.20 0.59
N ILE A 64 3.13 6.08 0.40
CA ILE A 64 3.71 4.75 0.68
C ILE A 64 4.85 4.46 -0.28
N ARG A 65 4.71 4.80 -1.57
CA ARG A 65 5.80 4.71 -2.55
C ARG A 65 7.04 5.49 -2.07
N ASP A 66 6.84 6.73 -1.65
CA ASP A 66 7.93 7.62 -1.25
C ASP A 66 8.58 7.16 0.08
N CYS A 67 7.77 6.76 1.08
CA CYS A 67 8.24 6.26 2.37
C CYS A 67 8.94 4.89 2.25
N LEU A 68 8.40 3.98 1.44
CA LEU A 68 9.00 2.68 1.19
C LEU A 68 10.11 2.75 0.14
N ASN A 69 10.36 3.90 -0.49
CA ASN A 69 11.36 4.06 -1.55
C ASN A 69 11.28 2.92 -2.59
N THR A 70 10.10 2.78 -3.20
CA THR A 70 9.75 1.73 -4.16
C THR A 70 9.13 2.37 -5.40
N THR A 71 8.82 1.57 -6.42
CA THR A 71 8.19 2.04 -7.65
C THR A 71 6.70 1.71 -7.68
N TYR A 72 5.94 2.39 -8.55
CA TYR A 72 4.54 2.04 -8.76
C TYR A 72 4.37 0.66 -9.38
N ASP A 73 5.37 0.20 -10.14
CA ASP A 73 5.37 -1.13 -10.76
C ASP A 73 5.33 -2.23 -9.69
N GLU A 74 6.24 -2.17 -8.71
CA GLU A 74 6.25 -3.13 -7.57
C GLU A 74 4.98 -3.05 -6.72
N LEU A 75 4.38 -1.86 -6.59
CA LEU A 75 3.15 -1.68 -5.81
C LEU A 75 1.91 -2.20 -6.54
N LEU A 76 1.88 -2.05 -7.87
CA LEU A 76 0.77 -2.44 -8.74
C LEU A 76 0.98 -3.81 -9.40
N GLU A 77 2.08 -4.50 -9.07
CA GLU A 77 2.41 -5.82 -9.58
C GLU A 77 1.21 -6.76 -9.36
N PRO A 78 0.62 -7.32 -10.43
CA PRO A 78 -0.45 -8.28 -10.30
C PRO A 78 0.08 -9.54 -9.62
N ASP A 79 -0.68 -10.11 -8.69
CA ASP A 79 -0.30 -11.33 -7.99
C ASP A 79 -0.17 -12.46 -9.03
N GLU A 80 1.05 -12.89 -9.35
CA GLU A 80 1.32 -13.89 -10.40
C GLU A 80 0.67 -15.27 -10.13
N THR A 81 0.01 -15.44 -8.98
CA THR A 81 -0.75 -16.64 -8.63
C THR A 81 -1.94 -16.92 -9.58
N GLU A 82 -2.34 -15.97 -10.44
CA GLU A 82 -3.37 -16.18 -11.46
C GLU A 82 -2.84 -16.59 -12.84
N LYS A 83 -1.52 -16.64 -13.06
CA LYS A 83 -0.95 -17.23 -14.30
C LYS A 83 -0.98 -18.76 -14.33
N ALA A 84 -1.31 -19.41 -13.22
CA ALA A 84 -1.35 -20.88 -13.14
C ALA A 84 -2.70 -21.49 -13.58
N SER A 85 -3.67 -20.67 -14.00
CA SER A 85 -5.03 -21.13 -14.36
C SER A 85 -5.49 -20.73 -15.77
N MET A 86 -4.58 -20.25 -16.64
CA MET A 86 -4.84 -20.07 -18.07
C MET A 86 -4.04 -21.06 -18.92
#